data_AF-A0A660UCK3-F1
#
_entry.id   AF-A0A660UCK3-F1
#
_cell.length_a   1.000
_cell.length_b   1.000
_cell.length_c   1.000
_cell.angle_alpha   90.00
_cell.angle_beta   90.00
_cell.angle_gamma   90.00
#
_symmetry.space_group_name_H-M   'P 1'
#
loop_
_entity.id
_entity.type
_entity.pdbx_description
1 polymer ?
#
loop_
_entity_poly.entity_id
_entity_poly.type
_entity_poly.pdbx_seq_one_letter_code
_entity_poly.pdbx_strand_id
1 'polypeptide(L)'
;MEKRVALLIVLLLLISSCSNPLSVLENPTKYAGLWKEKWILYDEKLNTGGDFMLVPSDPGEPIVSLEEKADDTAYSGRKYLRFSWNGEPIWWEADPPDNPTSCYEHSFSGVCFIAATSYEYYDLTEPRDLSESGYKKLVLYIRGALDKGYYLKIVAPGGSAVDNITPTSSWKKYEVEIYNLFRIKDFLTVVIYYPSAETSPPGRGGHIDIDMVYYER
;
A
#
# COMPACT_ATOMS: atom_id res chain seq x y z
N MET A 1 -39.92 32.25 -23.40
CA MET A 1 -39.47 32.18 -22.00
C MET A 1 -39.15 30.75 -21.56
N GLU A 2 -39.90 29.75 -22.07
CA GLU A 2 -39.79 28.33 -21.66
C GLU A 2 -38.45 27.64 -22.01
N LYS A 3 -37.80 28.00 -23.13
CA LYS A 3 -36.52 27.37 -23.53
C LYS A 3 -35.33 27.68 -22.60
N ARG A 4 -35.39 28.77 -21.81
CA ARG A 4 -34.31 29.15 -20.88
C ARG A 4 -34.38 28.39 -19.54
N VAL A 5 -35.58 27.95 -19.15
CA VAL A 5 -35.80 27.18 -17.91
C VAL A 5 -35.32 25.74 -18.07
N ALA A 6 -35.55 25.13 -19.25
CA ALA A 6 -35.10 23.78 -19.55
C ALA A 6 -33.57 23.62 -19.54
N LEU A 7 -32.83 24.61 -20.06
CA LEU A 7 -31.36 24.56 -20.08
C LEU A 7 -30.74 24.64 -18.67
N LEU A 8 -31.36 25.41 -17.76
CA LEU A 8 -30.89 25.55 -16.38
C LEU A 8 -31.10 24.26 -15.57
N ILE A 9 -32.20 23.55 -15.81
CA ILE A 9 -32.51 22.27 -15.14
C ILE A 9 -31.55 21.17 -15.62
N VAL A 10 -31.23 21.10 -16.91
CA VAL A 10 -30.26 20.13 -17.44
C VAL A 10 -28.85 20.43 -16.92
N LEU A 11 -28.46 21.70 -16.80
CA LEU A 11 -27.17 22.08 -16.21
C LEU A 11 -27.10 21.70 -14.72
N LEU A 12 -28.16 21.94 -13.94
CA LEU A 12 -28.25 21.54 -12.52
C LEU A 12 -28.22 20.02 -12.32
N LEU A 13 -28.79 19.24 -13.25
CA LEU A 13 -28.72 17.78 -13.25
C LEU A 13 -27.33 17.24 -13.64
N LEU A 14 -26.60 17.94 -14.51
CA LEU A 14 -25.22 17.59 -14.86
C LEU A 14 -24.24 17.92 -13.71
N ILE A 15 -24.51 18.96 -12.92
CA ILE A 15 -23.66 19.31 -11.76
C ILE A 15 -23.98 18.40 -10.55
N SER A 16 -25.21 17.88 -10.42
CA SER A 16 -25.58 16.95 -9.33
C SER A 16 -25.18 15.50 -9.56
N SER A 17 -24.76 15.13 -10.79
CA SER A 17 -24.28 13.78 -11.12
C SER A 17 -22.77 13.59 -10.89
N CYS A 18 -22.02 14.65 -10.62
CA CYS A 18 -20.65 14.51 -10.15
C CYS A 18 -20.69 14.14 -8.67
N SER A 19 -20.80 12.83 -8.40
CA SER A 19 -20.51 12.29 -7.08
C SER A 19 -19.19 12.88 -6.63
N ASN A 20 -19.20 13.70 -5.57
CA ASN A 20 -17.99 14.31 -5.05
C ASN A 20 -16.98 13.17 -4.82
N PRO A 21 -15.83 13.12 -5.49
CA PRO A 21 -14.88 12.00 -5.36
C PRO A 21 -14.40 11.85 -3.90
N LEU A 22 -14.48 12.93 -3.12
CA LEU A 22 -14.24 12.95 -1.67
C LEU A 22 -15.30 12.18 -0.86
N SER A 23 -16.54 12.02 -1.37
CA SER A 23 -17.59 11.25 -0.68
C SER A 23 -17.34 9.74 -0.63
N VAL A 24 -16.42 9.23 -1.46
CA VAL A 24 -15.91 7.85 -1.38
C VAL A 24 -14.92 7.71 -0.21
N LEU A 25 -14.31 8.81 0.21
CA LEU A 25 -13.29 8.86 1.26
C LEU A 25 -13.85 9.00 2.66
N GLU A 26 -15.02 9.62 2.79
CA GLU A 26 -15.64 9.93 4.09
C GLU A 26 -16.61 8.84 4.58
N ASN A 27 -17.05 7.92 3.70
CA ASN A 27 -18.07 6.95 4.10
C ASN A 27 -17.97 5.58 3.38
N PRO A 28 -17.11 4.66 3.86
CA PRO A 28 -16.99 3.31 3.31
C PRO A 28 -18.26 2.46 3.42
N THR A 29 -19.25 2.88 4.21
CA THR A 29 -20.52 2.16 4.40
C THR A 29 -21.43 2.16 3.17
N LYS A 30 -21.04 2.78 2.05
CA LYS A 30 -21.83 2.73 0.79
C LYS A 30 -21.91 1.33 0.17
N TYR A 31 -21.06 0.40 0.59
CA TYR A 31 -21.15 -0.96 0.08
C TYR A 31 -22.20 -1.79 0.84
N ALA A 32 -23.19 -2.30 0.10
CA ALA A 32 -24.17 -3.27 0.61
C ALA A 32 -23.63 -4.71 0.51
N GLY A 33 -24.21 -5.64 1.27
CA GLY A 33 -23.86 -7.06 1.21
C GLY A 33 -22.52 -7.39 1.91
N LEU A 34 -21.67 -8.21 1.26
CA LEU A 34 -20.42 -8.77 1.81
C LEU A 34 -19.36 -7.72 2.22
N TRP A 35 -19.58 -6.45 1.87
CA TRP A 35 -18.66 -5.35 2.04
C TRP A 35 -19.10 -4.33 3.10
N LYS A 36 -20.26 -4.52 3.72
CA LYS A 36 -20.88 -3.57 4.67
C LYS A 36 -20.00 -3.23 5.88
N GLU A 37 -19.09 -4.13 6.23
CA GLU A 37 -18.19 -4.00 7.39
C GLU A 37 -16.73 -3.82 6.98
N LYS A 38 -16.49 -3.54 5.69
CA LYS A 38 -15.14 -3.44 5.12
C LYS A 38 -14.90 -2.07 4.52
N TRP A 39 -13.69 -1.56 4.70
CA TRP A 39 -13.20 -0.43 3.93
C TRP A 39 -12.13 -0.90 2.96
N ILE A 40 -12.49 -0.93 1.68
CA ILE A 40 -11.58 -1.37 0.63
C ILE A 40 -10.52 -0.31 0.38
N LEU A 41 -9.26 -0.67 0.60
CA LEU A 41 -8.12 0.13 0.22
C LEU A 41 -7.77 -0.15 -1.25
N TYR A 42 -7.72 -1.41 -1.64
CA TYR A 42 -7.38 -1.85 -3.00
C TYR A 42 -8.11 -3.16 -3.37
N ASP A 43 -8.74 -3.21 -4.55
CA ASP A 43 -9.44 -4.39 -5.10
C ASP A 43 -9.43 -4.46 -6.64
N GLU A 44 -8.37 -3.93 -7.26
CA GLU A 44 -8.04 -3.82 -8.71
C GLU A 44 -7.41 -2.44 -9.00
N LYS A 45 -7.77 -1.47 -8.17
CA LYS A 45 -7.28 -0.09 -8.14
C LYS A 45 -7.29 0.40 -6.70
N LEU A 46 -6.60 1.50 -6.44
CA LEU A 46 -6.65 2.17 -5.15
C LEU A 46 -8.00 2.90 -4.98
N ASN A 47 -8.68 2.68 -3.85
CA ASN A 47 -10.01 3.24 -3.53
C ASN A 47 -9.96 4.31 -2.42
N THR A 48 -8.78 4.61 -1.88
CA THR A 48 -8.57 5.55 -0.77
C THR A 48 -8.36 6.99 -1.22
N GLY A 49 -8.28 7.24 -2.53
CA GLY A 49 -7.91 8.54 -3.11
C GLY A 49 -6.49 9.00 -2.76
N GLY A 50 -5.67 8.10 -2.23
CA GLY A 50 -4.25 8.32 -2.01
C GLY A 50 -3.39 7.75 -3.15
N ASP A 51 -2.20 7.28 -2.82
CA ASP A 51 -1.21 6.71 -3.74
C ASP A 51 -0.29 5.71 -3.01
N PHE A 52 0.81 5.32 -3.66
CA PHE A 52 1.86 4.47 -3.12
C PHE A 52 3.17 5.25 -2.93
N MET A 53 3.95 4.84 -1.93
CA MET A 53 5.30 5.33 -1.68
C MET A 53 6.25 4.12 -1.57
N LEU A 54 7.36 4.15 -2.29
CA LEU A 54 8.44 3.15 -2.13
C LEU A 54 9.35 3.57 -0.98
N VAL A 55 9.84 2.61 -0.19
CA VAL A 55 10.61 2.88 1.03
C VAL A 55 11.82 1.95 1.14
N PRO A 56 13.07 2.44 1.18
CA PRO A 56 13.49 3.79 0.75
C PRO A 56 13.32 3.95 -0.77
N SER A 57 13.17 5.18 -1.24
CA SER A 57 13.16 5.49 -2.68
C SER A 57 14.31 6.43 -3.03
N ASP A 58 15.31 5.95 -3.75
CA ASP A 58 16.12 6.82 -4.60
C ASP A 58 15.59 6.66 -6.05
N PRO A 59 15.01 7.71 -6.67
CA PRO A 59 14.25 7.61 -7.92
C PRO A 59 15.06 7.28 -9.19
N GLY A 60 16.28 6.76 -9.09
CA GLY A 60 17.20 6.58 -10.22
C GLY A 60 17.43 5.15 -10.71
N GLU A 61 17.21 4.13 -9.88
CA GLU A 61 17.73 2.79 -10.16
C GLU A 61 16.66 1.69 -10.20
N PRO A 62 16.78 0.69 -11.10
CA PRO A 62 15.80 -0.39 -11.28
C PRO A 62 15.83 -1.44 -10.14
N ILE A 63 16.35 -1.07 -8.97
CA ILE A 63 16.52 -1.93 -7.79
C ILE A 63 15.17 -2.30 -7.20
N VAL A 64 14.21 -1.37 -7.24
CA VAL A 64 12.86 -1.51 -6.68
C VAL A 64 11.82 -1.16 -7.76
N SER A 65 10.76 -1.94 -7.89
CA SER A 65 9.63 -1.61 -8.77
C SER A 65 8.28 -1.91 -8.14
N LEU A 66 7.29 -1.10 -8.52
CA LEU A 66 5.88 -1.34 -8.23
C LEU A 66 5.10 -1.28 -9.56
N GLU A 67 4.43 -2.37 -9.90
CA GLU A 67 3.72 -2.50 -11.17
C GLU A 67 2.31 -3.04 -10.96
N GLU A 68 1.32 -2.47 -11.63
CA GLU A 68 0.02 -3.11 -11.78
C GLU A 68 0.12 -4.24 -12.82
N LYS A 69 -0.33 -5.44 -12.46
CA LYS A 69 -0.42 -6.59 -13.37
C LYS A 69 -1.87 -6.96 -13.59
N ALA A 70 -2.22 -7.22 -14.85
CA ALA A 70 -3.49 -7.84 -15.21
C ALA A 70 -3.28 -9.34 -15.43
N ASP A 71 -4.03 -10.16 -14.70
CA ASP A 71 -3.87 -11.61 -14.65
C ASP A 71 -5.17 -12.23 -14.13
N ASP A 72 -5.74 -13.18 -14.86
CA ASP A 72 -6.96 -13.90 -14.45
C ASP A 72 -6.76 -14.76 -13.19
N THR A 73 -5.51 -14.92 -12.76
CA THR A 73 -5.16 -15.56 -11.48
C THR A 73 -5.04 -14.58 -10.32
N ALA A 74 -5.33 -13.29 -10.50
CA ALA A 74 -5.48 -12.33 -9.40
C ALA A 74 -6.52 -12.83 -8.38
N TYR A 75 -6.37 -12.49 -7.10
CA TYR A 75 -7.31 -12.91 -6.07
C TYR A 75 -8.67 -12.18 -6.21
N SER A 76 -8.63 -10.89 -6.56
CA SER A 76 -9.80 -10.09 -6.97
C SER A 76 -10.36 -10.52 -8.33
N GLY A 77 -9.54 -11.22 -9.14
CA GLY A 77 -9.90 -11.83 -10.42
C GLY A 77 -9.41 -11.09 -11.66
N ARG A 78 -8.91 -9.85 -11.55
CA ARG A 78 -8.43 -9.10 -12.74
C ARG A 78 -7.07 -8.44 -12.62
N LYS A 79 -6.76 -7.82 -11.48
CA LYS A 79 -5.52 -7.07 -11.30
C LYS A 79 -4.94 -7.23 -9.90
N TYR A 80 -3.64 -7.08 -9.80
CA TYR A 80 -2.91 -7.02 -8.54
C TYR A 80 -1.68 -6.11 -8.66
N LEU A 81 -1.08 -5.77 -7.51
CA LEU A 81 0.18 -5.02 -7.45
C LEU A 81 1.35 -5.97 -7.31
N ARG A 82 2.38 -5.85 -8.15
CA ARG A 82 3.66 -6.52 -7.98
C ARG A 82 4.68 -5.55 -7.41
N PHE A 83 5.18 -5.84 -6.23
CA PHE A 83 6.32 -5.16 -5.63
C PHE A 83 7.56 -6.06 -5.77
N SER A 84 8.63 -5.54 -6.36
CA SER A 84 9.88 -6.27 -6.58
C SER A 84 11.06 -5.51 -5.99
N TRP A 85 11.99 -6.23 -5.40
CA TRP A 85 13.30 -5.73 -4.98
C TRP A 85 14.37 -6.74 -5.37
N ASN A 86 15.42 -6.33 -6.06
CA ASN A 86 16.49 -7.24 -6.50
C ASN A 86 17.50 -7.62 -5.40
N GLY A 87 17.29 -7.14 -4.16
CA GLY A 87 18.15 -7.43 -3.01
C GLY A 87 19.40 -6.57 -2.90
N GLU A 88 19.67 -5.70 -3.87
CA GLU A 88 20.79 -4.76 -3.83
C GLU A 88 20.54 -3.67 -2.77
N PRO A 89 21.62 -3.14 -2.14
CA PRO A 89 21.51 -2.01 -1.23
C PRO A 89 20.82 -0.81 -1.89
N ILE A 90 19.89 -0.17 -1.17
CA ILE A 90 19.04 0.90 -1.72
C ILE A 90 19.66 2.28 -1.52
N TRP A 91 20.55 2.42 -0.55
CA TRP A 91 21.28 3.65 -0.33
C TRP A 91 22.77 3.33 -0.30
N TRP A 92 23.54 4.11 -1.04
CA TRP A 92 24.98 4.19 -0.91
C TRP A 92 25.30 5.66 -0.59
N GLU A 93 25.36 6.03 0.68
CA GLU A 93 26.29 7.08 1.01
C GLU A 93 27.55 6.32 1.30
N ALA A 94 28.56 6.50 0.44
CA ALA A 94 29.90 6.15 0.83
C ALA A 94 30.15 6.88 2.15
N ASP A 95 30.26 6.11 3.24
CA ASP A 95 30.78 6.62 4.50
C ASP A 95 32.03 7.47 4.17
N PRO A 96 32.28 8.57 4.91
CA PRO A 96 33.58 9.23 4.83
C PRO A 96 34.68 8.15 4.98
N PRO A 97 35.80 8.27 4.24
CA PRO A 97 36.79 7.21 4.01
C PRO A 97 37.41 6.58 5.27
N ASP A 98 37.11 7.12 6.45
CA ASP A 98 37.67 6.76 7.74
C ASP A 98 36.83 5.73 8.51
N ASN A 99 35.65 5.32 8.02
CA ASN A 99 34.82 4.28 8.68
C ASN A 99 34.10 3.34 7.68
N PRO A 100 34.78 2.37 7.06
CA PRO A 100 34.23 1.49 6.01
C PRO A 100 33.24 0.42 6.51
N THR A 101 32.70 0.56 7.73
CA THR A 101 31.94 -0.49 8.43
C THR A 101 30.52 -0.10 8.86
N SER A 102 30.07 1.14 8.63
CA SER A 102 28.85 1.64 9.32
C SER A 102 27.53 1.63 8.56
N CYS A 103 27.46 1.48 7.24
CA CYS A 103 26.14 1.62 6.58
C CYS A 103 25.94 0.76 5.31
N TYR A 104 25.83 -0.56 5.45
CA TYR A 104 24.88 -1.28 4.59
C TYR A 104 23.44 -0.98 5.07
N GLU A 105 23.06 0.30 5.02
CA GLU A 105 21.69 0.76 5.18
C GLU A 105 21.06 0.61 3.79
N HIS A 106 20.29 -0.40 3.44
CA HIS A 106 19.11 -0.86 4.13
C HIS A 106 18.93 -2.33 3.76
N SER A 107 18.84 -3.19 4.76
CA SER A 107 18.50 -4.59 4.59
C SER A 107 17.01 -4.80 4.23
N PHE A 108 16.34 -3.79 3.69
CA PHE A 108 14.91 -3.82 3.41
C PHE A 108 14.51 -2.86 2.30
N SER A 109 13.43 -3.21 1.59
CA SER A 109 12.65 -2.32 0.74
C SER A 109 11.17 -2.56 0.97
N GLY A 110 10.31 -1.57 0.75
CA GLY A 110 8.87 -1.72 0.92
C GLY A 110 8.04 -0.79 0.04
N VAL A 111 6.74 -1.05 0.08
CA VAL A 111 5.68 -0.21 -0.47
C VAL A 111 4.73 0.19 0.64
N CYS A 112 4.46 1.48 0.75
CA CYS A 112 3.50 2.08 1.67
C CYS A 112 2.28 2.59 0.89
N PHE A 113 1.08 2.25 1.35
CA PHE A 113 -0.17 2.80 0.86
C PHE A 113 -0.44 4.08 1.64
N ILE A 114 -0.42 5.23 0.97
CA ILE A 114 -0.45 6.54 1.63
C ILE A 114 -1.78 7.24 1.42
N ALA A 115 -2.14 8.12 2.36
CA ALA A 115 -3.35 8.96 2.28
C ALA A 115 -3.21 10.17 1.34
N ALA A 116 -2.00 10.42 0.84
CA ALA A 116 -1.61 11.49 -0.06
C ALA A 116 -1.66 11.06 -1.53
N THR A 117 -1.87 12.01 -2.44
CA THR A 117 -1.98 11.74 -3.89
C THR A 117 -0.66 11.44 -4.60
N SER A 118 0.47 11.64 -3.91
CA SER A 118 1.82 11.23 -4.31
C SER A 118 2.77 11.38 -3.13
N TYR A 119 3.99 10.87 -3.27
CA TYR A 119 5.07 11.09 -2.28
C TYR A 119 5.37 12.58 -2.04
N GLU A 120 5.39 13.40 -3.09
CA GLU A 120 5.68 14.84 -3.00
C GLU A 120 4.68 15.59 -2.11
N TYR A 121 3.43 15.14 -2.05
CA TYR A 121 2.39 15.73 -1.22
C TYR A 121 2.22 15.05 0.14
N TYR A 122 3.04 14.06 0.47
CA TYR A 122 2.89 13.27 1.70
C TYR A 122 2.96 14.13 2.97
N ASP A 123 3.98 14.99 3.06
CA ASP A 123 4.18 15.86 4.22
C ASP A 123 3.07 16.91 4.37
N LEU A 124 2.56 17.41 3.24
CA LEU A 124 1.51 18.41 3.17
C LEU A 124 0.11 17.84 3.41
N THR A 125 -0.06 16.53 3.26
CA THR A 125 -1.37 15.89 3.44
C THR A 125 -1.73 15.83 4.91
N GLU A 126 -2.93 16.32 5.24
CA GLU A 126 -3.46 16.20 6.60
C GLU A 126 -3.73 14.72 6.96
N PRO A 127 -3.33 14.26 8.15
CA PRO A 127 -3.63 12.91 8.60
C PRO A 127 -5.13 12.65 8.70
N ARG A 128 -5.56 11.42 8.43
CA ARG A 128 -6.97 10.99 8.53
C ARG A 128 -7.29 10.44 9.91
N ASP A 129 -8.46 10.78 10.45
CA ASP A 129 -8.97 10.16 11.68
C ASP A 129 -10.05 9.13 11.33
N LEU A 130 -9.82 7.88 11.72
CA LEU A 130 -10.76 6.76 11.53
C LEU A 130 -11.04 6.08 12.87
N SER A 131 -10.78 6.74 14.00
CA SER A 131 -10.97 6.18 15.34
C SER A 131 -12.42 5.74 15.61
N GLU A 132 -13.41 6.46 15.05
CA GLU A 132 -14.84 6.13 15.19
C GLU A 132 -15.34 5.04 14.22
N SER A 133 -14.48 4.57 13.31
CA SER A 133 -14.88 3.63 12.26
C SER A 133 -15.19 2.21 12.75
N GLY A 134 -14.66 1.84 13.92
CA GLY A 134 -14.76 0.50 14.49
C GLY A 134 -13.86 -0.55 13.86
N TYR A 135 -13.01 -0.22 12.87
CA TYR A 135 -12.11 -1.20 12.25
C TYR A 135 -11.08 -1.76 13.23
N LYS A 136 -10.88 -3.08 13.20
CA LYS A 136 -9.98 -3.82 14.10
C LYS A 136 -8.93 -4.64 13.38
N LYS A 137 -9.11 -4.89 12.07
CA LYS A 137 -8.21 -5.74 11.30
C LYS A 137 -7.88 -5.12 9.95
N LEU A 138 -6.62 -5.22 9.57
CA LEU A 138 -6.15 -5.07 8.21
C LEU A 138 -6.08 -6.46 7.59
N VAL A 139 -6.66 -6.62 6.41
CA VAL A 139 -6.67 -7.86 5.65
C VAL A 139 -6.10 -7.61 4.27
N LEU A 140 -5.26 -8.53 3.80
CA LEU A 140 -4.67 -8.50 2.47
C LEU A 140 -4.33 -9.92 2.01
N TYR A 141 -4.24 -10.10 0.70
CA TYR A 141 -3.83 -11.35 0.07
C TYR A 141 -2.48 -11.18 -0.59
N ILE A 142 -1.55 -12.08 -0.28
CA ILE A 142 -0.19 -12.04 -0.81
C ILE A 142 0.20 -13.41 -1.37
N ARG A 143 0.85 -13.39 -2.52
CA ARG A 143 1.68 -14.49 -3.06
C ARG A 143 3.04 -13.93 -3.47
N GLY A 144 3.98 -14.78 -3.84
CA GLY A 144 5.26 -14.32 -4.37
C GLY A 144 6.36 -15.35 -4.19
N ALA A 145 7.58 -14.91 -4.48
CA ALA A 145 8.79 -15.68 -4.29
C ALA A 145 9.92 -14.74 -3.86
N LEU A 146 10.50 -15.06 -2.71
CA LEU A 146 11.69 -14.39 -2.17
C LEU A 146 12.85 -15.37 -2.16
N ASP A 147 14.05 -14.85 -2.40
CA ASP A 147 15.29 -15.59 -2.25
C ASP A 147 15.49 -16.02 -0.79
N LYS A 148 16.31 -17.07 -0.61
CA LYS A 148 16.61 -17.61 0.72
C LYS A 148 17.18 -16.52 1.62
N GLY A 149 16.57 -16.38 2.80
CA GLY A 149 16.98 -15.40 3.82
C GLY A 149 16.22 -14.09 3.75
N TYR A 150 15.45 -13.82 2.70
CA TYR A 150 14.53 -12.69 2.65
C TYR A 150 13.17 -13.07 3.22
N TYR A 151 12.55 -12.11 3.88
CA TYR A 151 11.26 -12.26 4.52
C TYR A 151 10.39 -11.06 4.23
N LEU A 152 9.10 -11.24 4.44
CA LEU A 152 8.09 -10.22 4.32
C LEU A 152 7.63 -9.79 5.71
N LYS A 153 7.42 -8.48 5.87
CA LYS A 153 6.77 -7.84 7.00
C LYS A 153 5.58 -7.03 6.50
N ILE A 154 4.47 -7.10 7.23
CA ILE A 154 3.25 -6.35 6.96
C ILE A 154 2.98 -5.50 8.19
N VAL A 155 2.93 -4.18 8.02
CA VAL A 155 2.74 -3.21 9.10
C VAL A 155 1.40 -2.50 8.89
N ALA A 156 0.51 -2.66 9.86
CA ALA A 156 -0.75 -1.96 9.95
C ALA A 156 -0.55 -0.51 10.42
N PRO A 157 -1.52 0.39 10.16
CA PRO A 157 -1.54 1.73 10.76
C PRO A 157 -1.44 1.61 12.29
N GLY A 158 -0.69 2.51 12.91
CA GLY A 158 -0.46 2.50 14.36
C GLY A 158 0.63 1.53 14.85
N GLY A 159 1.26 0.77 13.94
CA GLY A 159 2.53 0.07 14.20
C GLY A 159 2.43 -1.43 14.51
N SER A 160 1.23 -2.01 14.59
CA SER A 160 1.09 -3.47 14.65
C SER A 160 1.65 -4.12 13.40
N ALA A 161 2.25 -5.30 13.53
CA ALA A 161 2.84 -5.99 12.39
C ALA A 161 2.79 -7.51 12.50
N VAL A 162 2.82 -8.16 11.34
CA VAL A 162 3.19 -9.58 11.19
C VAL A 162 4.50 -9.63 10.42
N ASP A 163 5.45 -10.45 10.88
CA ASP A 163 6.84 -10.42 10.44
C ASP A 163 7.38 -11.83 10.14
N ASN A 164 8.56 -11.91 9.53
CA ASN A 164 9.22 -13.17 9.13
C ASN A 164 8.36 -14.06 8.22
N ILE A 165 7.55 -13.46 7.35
CA ILE A 165 6.68 -14.19 6.42
C ILE A 165 7.50 -14.70 5.23
N THR A 166 7.38 -15.98 4.90
CA THR A 166 7.86 -16.54 3.63
C THR A 166 6.67 -16.69 2.67
N PRO A 167 6.53 -15.81 1.65
CA PRO A 167 5.44 -15.92 0.71
C PRO A 167 5.54 -17.20 -0.13
N THR A 168 4.40 -17.68 -0.59
CA THR A 168 4.29 -18.85 -1.46
C THR A 168 3.76 -18.45 -2.83
N SER A 169 3.90 -19.33 -3.83
CA SER A 169 3.33 -19.10 -5.16
C SER A 169 1.80 -19.03 -5.19
N SER A 170 1.12 -19.57 -4.17
CA SER A 170 -0.33 -19.47 -4.00
C SER A 170 -0.71 -18.28 -3.12
N TRP A 171 -1.86 -17.68 -3.41
CA TRP A 171 -2.45 -16.61 -2.59
C TRP A 171 -2.70 -17.09 -1.17
N LYS A 172 -2.24 -16.30 -0.20
CA LYS A 172 -2.53 -16.47 1.22
C LYS A 172 -3.13 -15.21 1.81
N LYS A 173 -4.13 -15.40 2.66
CA LYS A 173 -4.72 -14.33 3.47
C LYS A 173 -3.79 -14.01 4.64
N TYR A 174 -3.53 -12.74 4.86
CA TYR A 174 -2.86 -12.22 6.06
C TYR A 174 -3.83 -11.29 6.79
N GLU A 175 -3.82 -11.37 8.12
CA GLU A 175 -4.58 -10.50 9.01
C GLU A 175 -3.60 -9.84 9.98
N VAL A 176 -3.71 -8.52 10.13
CA VAL A 176 -2.93 -7.75 11.11
C VAL A 176 -3.92 -6.98 11.98
N GLU A 177 -3.76 -7.05 13.29
CA GLU A 177 -4.57 -6.25 14.21
C GLU A 177 -4.28 -4.77 14.02
N ILE A 178 -5.33 -3.96 14.06
CA ILE A 178 -5.23 -2.52 13.96
C ILE A 178 -5.47 -1.91 15.34
N TYR A 179 -4.53 -1.07 15.76
CA TYR A 179 -4.68 -0.21 16.92
C TYR A 179 -4.50 1.23 16.51
N ASN A 180 -5.19 2.13 17.21
CA ASN A 180 -4.98 3.57 17.10
C ASN A 180 -5.11 4.12 15.66
N LEU A 181 -6.34 4.20 15.16
CA LEU A 181 -6.65 4.80 13.87
C LEU A 181 -6.77 6.33 13.91
N PHE A 182 -6.02 6.99 14.78
CA PHE A 182 -5.97 8.45 14.88
C PHE A 182 -4.80 8.99 14.05
N ARG A 183 -5.04 10.04 13.26
CA ARG A 183 -4.02 10.73 12.44
C ARG A 183 -3.20 9.79 11.53
N ILE A 184 -3.90 9.00 10.73
CA ILE A 184 -3.33 8.06 9.76
C ILE A 184 -2.89 8.77 8.48
N LYS A 185 -1.61 8.68 8.15
CA LYS A 185 -1.07 8.99 6.81
C LYS A 185 -0.73 7.73 6.02
N ASP A 186 -0.42 6.64 6.71
CA ASP A 186 -0.03 5.35 6.12
C ASP A 186 -1.13 4.33 6.40
N PHE A 187 -1.78 3.84 5.35
CA PHE A 187 -2.82 2.81 5.47
C PHE A 187 -2.25 1.40 5.64
N LEU A 188 -1.03 1.16 5.18
CA LEU A 188 -0.36 -0.14 5.25
C LEU A 188 1.06 0.04 4.72
N THR A 189 2.03 -0.64 5.34
CA THR A 189 3.38 -0.79 4.76
C THR A 189 3.72 -2.26 4.62
N VAL A 190 4.13 -2.68 3.42
CA VAL A 190 4.59 -4.03 3.13
C VAL A 190 6.08 -3.97 2.79
N VAL A 191 6.89 -4.73 3.53
CA VAL A 191 8.36 -4.64 3.48
C VAL A 191 8.94 -6.02 3.18
N ILE A 192 9.81 -6.10 2.18
CA ILE A 192 10.75 -7.21 2.00
C ILE A 192 12.03 -6.84 2.75
N TYR A 193 12.50 -7.70 3.64
CA TYR A 193 13.72 -7.45 4.41
C TYR A 193 14.58 -8.70 4.55
N TYR A 194 15.84 -8.50 4.89
CA TYR A 194 16.89 -9.50 5.01
C TYR A 194 17.56 -9.36 6.39
N PRO A 195 17.20 -10.18 7.39
CA PRO A 195 17.64 -9.99 8.77
C PRO A 195 19.12 -10.34 9.05
N SER A 196 20.02 -10.41 8.06
CA SER A 196 21.35 -10.96 8.32
C SER A 196 22.28 -10.02 9.07
N ALA A 197 22.90 -10.60 10.09
CA ALA A 197 24.14 -10.14 10.69
C ALA A 197 25.31 -10.36 9.70
N GLU A 198 25.72 -9.29 9.01
CA GLU A 198 27.05 -8.97 8.46
C GLU A 198 27.83 -10.00 7.59
N THR A 199 27.41 -11.25 7.42
CA THR A 199 28.32 -12.34 7.00
C THR A 199 27.92 -13.11 5.75
N SER A 200 26.76 -12.85 5.17
CA SER A 200 26.33 -13.49 3.92
C SER A 200 26.02 -12.43 2.87
N PRO A 201 26.53 -12.56 1.63
CA PRO A 201 26.26 -11.60 0.56
C PRO A 201 24.74 -11.46 0.38
N PRO A 202 24.22 -10.24 0.13
CA PRO A 202 22.81 -10.05 -0.17
C PRO A 202 22.42 -10.98 -1.32
N GLY A 203 21.29 -11.69 -1.17
CA GLY A 203 20.71 -12.50 -2.24
C GLY A 203 20.09 -11.62 -3.32
N ARG A 204 19.29 -12.21 -4.22
CA ARG A 204 18.65 -11.48 -5.35
C ARG A 204 17.29 -10.89 -4.99
N GLY A 205 16.99 -10.74 -3.70
CA GLY A 205 15.71 -10.23 -3.20
C GLY A 205 14.54 -11.09 -3.64
N GLY A 206 13.61 -10.54 -4.41
CA GLY A 206 12.48 -11.25 -4.97
C GLY A 206 11.30 -10.34 -5.27
N HIS A 207 10.11 -10.92 -5.32
CA HIS A 207 8.88 -10.17 -5.52
C HIS A 207 7.73 -10.73 -4.71
N ILE A 208 6.77 -9.86 -4.44
CA ILE A 208 5.46 -10.19 -3.90
C ILE A 208 4.37 -9.59 -4.79
N ASP A 209 3.26 -10.31 -4.87
CA ASP A 209 2.03 -9.83 -5.45
C ASP A 209 1.04 -9.55 -4.30
N ILE A 210 0.44 -8.36 -4.30
CA ILE A 210 -0.50 -7.88 -3.28
C ILE A 210 -1.85 -7.65 -3.95
N ASP A 211 -2.90 -8.19 -3.36
CA ASP A 211 -4.28 -8.02 -3.84
C ASP A 211 -5.27 -7.96 -2.67
N MET A 212 -6.46 -7.43 -2.93
CA MET A 212 -7.59 -7.33 -2.01
C MET A 212 -7.19 -6.85 -0.61
N VAL A 213 -6.84 -5.56 -0.51
CA VAL A 213 -6.44 -4.90 0.73
C VAL A 213 -7.64 -4.14 1.31
N TYR A 214 -7.99 -4.42 2.55
CA TYR A 214 -9.11 -3.76 3.23
C TYR A 214 -8.99 -3.75 4.76
N TYR A 215 -9.68 -2.81 5.39
CA TYR A 215 -9.95 -2.88 6.83
C TYR A 215 -11.28 -3.58 7.10
N GLU A 216 -11.37 -4.30 8.20
CA GLU A 216 -12.55 -5.05 8.67
C GLU A 216 -12.85 -4.70 10.13
N ARG A 217 -14.14 -4.58 10.47
CA ARG A 217 -14.63 -4.27 11.83
C ARG A 217 -14.55 -5.47 12.76
#